data_AF-A0A8G0LMS7-F1
#
_entry.id   AF-A0A8G0LMS7-F1
#
_cell.length_a   1.000
_cell.length_b   1.000
_cell.length_c   1.000
_cell.angle_alpha   90.00
_cell.angle_beta   90.00
_cell.angle_gamma   90.00
#
_symmetry.space_group_name_H-M   'P 1'
#
loop_
_entity.id
_entity.type
_entity.pdbx_description
1 polymer ?
#
loop_
_entity_poly.entity_id
_entity_poly.type
_entity_poly.pdbx_seq_one_letter_code
_entity_poly.pdbx_strand_id
1 'polypeptide(L)'
;MSATAVLELTDNQRHHHQNTNRVSTQGQIIGDVSLLPNQHEAITTATTQSERLNTIRSRTAHTIDSSSDEIHDQSSRLPLRRLIPAYLCLSIIYFTSSLDINSVALALPNIASDLGAGSSITWAGTAYLMGQAAFQPLYGRLSDIFGRKPLLMLSVGFLVFGDILCANAHNPAWLYACRAISGIGGGGISSIIAIIVSDLVSLKDRGKYQGMLNASIGAGSAVGPFMAASLIQKTKIAGAASWRWIFYIPPILACVSAVATMAFLPLTSVTGSWRAKARQIDWMGLAASLVALLCILIPLNLGGTSWPWRSPEVISLMIVGGFAVAAFTIIEKRYARIPLIPLRLFTNRATAILLVQSAFYNIVWQVDMYFLPAYFQDVGGYNPLQASALMLPILLFSSVSGVLSGPAMTIFGGQVRRLTFKSFMLSIRMRLIEIVMTTSTTLV
;
A
#
# COMPACT_ATOMS: atom_id res chain seq x y z
N MET A 1 -1.11 34.43 40.16
CA MET A 1 -0.14 34.16 41.25
C MET A 1 1.09 33.54 40.59
N SER A 2 1.98 34.39 40.08
CA SER A 2 3.26 34.79 40.72
C SER A 2 4.37 33.82 40.30
N ALA A 3 5.24 34.23 39.36
CA ALA A 3 6.56 34.83 39.62
C ALA A 3 7.56 33.75 40.10
N THR A 4 8.81 33.63 39.64
CA THR A 4 9.86 34.66 39.52
C THR A 4 11.06 34.01 38.81
N ALA A 5 11.60 34.65 37.76
CA ALA A 5 12.98 35.17 37.63
C ALA A 5 14.10 34.16 37.29
N VAL A 6 14.91 34.45 36.27
CA VAL A 6 16.17 35.22 36.41
C VAL A 6 16.50 35.92 35.08
N LEU A 7 16.59 37.25 35.15
CA LEU A 7 17.24 38.19 34.24
C LEU A 7 18.64 38.48 34.79
N GLU A 8 19.60 38.81 33.91
CA GLU A 8 20.50 39.98 33.97
C GLU A 8 21.86 39.69 33.33
N LEU A 9 22.24 40.52 32.36
CA LEU A 9 23.34 41.49 32.52
C LEU A 9 23.48 42.30 31.23
N THR A 10 22.81 43.44 31.20
CA THR A 10 23.29 44.67 30.54
C THR A 10 24.36 45.29 31.44
N ASP A 11 25.43 45.88 30.91
CA ASP A 11 25.55 47.35 30.81
C ASP A 11 26.91 47.82 30.27
N ASN A 12 26.89 49.06 29.79
CA ASN A 12 27.88 50.12 30.00
C ASN A 12 28.88 50.59 28.91
N GLN A 13 28.48 51.75 28.35
CA GLN A 13 29.20 53.04 28.26
C GLN A 13 29.90 53.47 26.96
N ARG A 14 29.38 54.61 26.47
CA ARG A 14 30.04 55.67 25.70
C ARG A 14 30.93 56.52 26.64
N HIS A 15 32.06 57.05 26.16
CA HIS A 15 32.41 58.49 26.24
C HIS A 15 33.79 58.83 25.63
N HIS A 16 33.87 60.07 25.14
CA HIS A 16 34.97 60.83 24.53
C HIS A 16 36.30 60.88 25.30
N HIS A 17 37.45 60.97 24.61
CA HIS A 17 38.20 62.21 24.27
C HIS A 17 39.71 61.96 24.03
N GLN A 18 40.26 62.73 23.09
CA GLN A 18 41.63 63.26 23.00
C GLN A 18 42.80 62.29 22.72
N ASN A 19 43.44 62.46 21.55
CA ASN A 19 44.84 62.87 21.58
C ASN A 19 45.23 63.71 20.35
N THR A 20 45.90 64.81 20.63
CA THR A 20 46.46 65.82 19.73
C THR A 20 47.82 65.39 19.19
N ASN A 21 48.18 65.76 17.96
CA ASN A 21 49.49 66.34 17.68
C ASN A 21 49.52 67.17 16.39
N ARG A 22 50.15 68.33 16.52
CA ARG A 22 50.37 69.43 15.56
C ARG A 22 51.27 68.98 14.39
N VAL A 23 51.17 69.66 13.24
CA VAL A 23 52.13 70.67 12.73
C VAL A 23 51.60 71.25 11.39
N SER A 24 51.86 72.54 11.22
CA SER A 24 51.59 73.48 10.10
C SER A 24 51.97 72.95 8.70
N THR A 25 51.53 73.50 7.55
CA THR A 25 51.66 74.90 7.09
C THR A 25 50.97 75.09 5.71
N GLN A 26 50.36 76.26 5.48
CA GLN A 26 50.23 77.05 4.23
C GLN A 26 49.67 76.46 2.91
N GLY A 27 48.75 77.22 2.26
CA GLY A 27 48.62 77.29 0.80
C GLY A 27 47.20 77.45 0.23
N GLN A 28 46.91 78.64 -0.30
CA GLN A 28 45.63 79.15 -0.83
C GLN A 28 45.27 78.72 -2.28
N ILE A 29 43.94 78.65 -2.56
CA ILE A 29 43.19 79.27 -3.70
C ILE A 29 42.89 78.53 -5.04
N ILE A 30 41.57 78.35 -5.26
CA ILE A 30 40.70 78.43 -6.48
C ILE A 30 40.62 77.26 -7.48
N GLY A 31 39.37 76.78 -7.70
CA GLY A 31 38.87 76.36 -9.02
C GLY A 31 37.91 75.16 -9.05
N ASP A 32 36.60 75.40 -8.92
CA ASP A 32 35.51 74.44 -9.23
C ASP A 32 35.46 74.09 -10.73
N VAL A 33 35.51 72.80 -11.11
CA VAL A 33 34.85 72.22 -12.32
C VAL A 33 34.62 70.70 -12.15
N SER A 34 33.37 70.34 -11.84
CA SER A 34 32.57 69.18 -12.32
C SER A 34 33.13 67.74 -12.42
N LEU A 35 32.56 66.86 -11.58
CA LEU A 35 31.81 65.64 -11.95
C LEU A 35 32.39 64.68 -13.01
N LEU A 36 33.18 63.70 -12.55
CA LEU A 36 33.16 62.32 -13.06
C LEU A 36 33.36 61.37 -11.88
N PRO A 37 32.46 60.41 -11.59
CA PRO A 37 32.72 59.40 -10.57
C PRO A 37 33.93 58.55 -10.99
N ASN A 38 34.86 58.34 -10.05
CA ASN A 38 36.09 57.58 -10.24
C ASN A 38 35.80 56.23 -10.91
N GLN A 39 36.41 55.97 -12.08
CA GLN A 39 36.25 54.71 -12.80
C GLN A 39 36.64 53.49 -11.95
N HIS A 40 37.51 53.66 -10.95
CA HIS A 40 37.85 52.63 -9.98
C HIS A 40 36.68 52.20 -9.08
N GLU A 41 35.79 53.11 -8.69
CA GLU A 41 34.59 52.78 -7.90
C GLU A 41 33.57 52.01 -8.73
N ALA A 42 33.39 52.41 -10.00
CA ALA A 42 32.51 51.73 -10.95
C ALA A 42 32.99 50.31 -11.30
N ILE A 43 34.29 50.11 -11.45
CA ILE A 43 34.88 48.79 -11.69
C ILE A 43 34.75 47.90 -10.45
N THR A 44 34.94 48.46 -9.25
CA THR A 44 34.83 47.71 -7.99
C THR A 44 33.38 47.27 -7.72
N THR A 45 32.39 48.12 -8.04
CA THR A 45 30.96 47.77 -7.97
C THR A 45 30.55 46.76 -9.03
N ALA A 46 31.07 46.85 -10.26
CA ALA A 46 30.81 45.87 -11.31
C ALA A 46 31.39 44.49 -10.99
N THR A 47 32.58 44.45 -10.35
CA THR A 47 33.25 43.20 -9.96
C THR A 47 32.49 42.50 -8.82
N THR A 48 32.05 43.24 -7.80
CA THR A 48 31.21 42.70 -6.72
C THR A 48 29.82 42.26 -7.20
N GLN A 49 29.26 42.92 -8.22
CA GLN A 49 28.00 42.50 -8.83
C GLN A 49 28.16 41.22 -9.65
N SER A 50 29.28 41.06 -10.36
CA SER A 50 29.63 39.83 -11.09
C SER A 50 29.86 38.64 -10.16
N GLU A 51 30.56 38.84 -9.04
CA GLU A 51 30.70 37.80 -8.01
C GLU A 51 29.37 37.41 -7.40
N ARG A 52 28.48 38.38 -7.08
CA ARG A 52 27.12 38.07 -6.62
C ARG A 52 26.32 37.30 -7.66
N LEU A 53 26.41 37.66 -8.94
CA LEU A 53 25.73 36.95 -10.03
C LEU A 53 26.28 35.53 -10.21
N ASN A 54 27.59 35.32 -10.10
CA ASN A 54 28.20 33.99 -10.15
C ASN A 54 27.83 33.15 -8.93
N THR A 55 27.73 33.77 -7.74
CA THR A 55 27.29 33.07 -6.52
C THR A 55 25.81 32.68 -6.62
N ILE A 56 24.96 33.56 -7.15
CA ILE A 56 23.54 33.27 -7.42
C ILE A 56 23.43 32.17 -8.48
N ARG A 57 24.18 32.26 -9.59
CA ARG A 57 24.19 31.25 -10.65
C ARG A 57 24.72 29.89 -10.17
N SER A 58 25.70 29.87 -9.26
CA SER A 58 26.18 28.63 -8.61
C SER A 58 25.13 28.03 -7.66
N ARG A 59 24.39 28.85 -6.90
CA ARG A 59 23.27 28.41 -6.05
C ARG A 59 22.09 27.92 -6.87
N THR A 60 21.76 28.59 -7.98
CA THR A 60 20.71 28.19 -8.92
C THR A 60 21.10 26.91 -9.67
N ALA A 61 22.37 26.74 -10.06
CA ALA A 61 22.86 25.49 -10.64
C ALA A 61 22.80 24.33 -9.64
N HIS A 62 23.14 24.58 -8.36
CA HIS A 62 23.02 23.58 -7.30
C HIS A 62 21.57 23.20 -6.94
N THR A 63 20.60 24.10 -7.15
CA THR A 63 19.16 23.82 -6.97
C THR A 63 18.53 23.14 -8.18
N ILE A 64 19.05 23.35 -9.38
CA ILE A 64 18.54 22.71 -10.59
C ILE A 64 19.02 21.25 -10.68
N ASP A 65 20.25 20.94 -10.26
CA ASP A 65 20.83 19.59 -10.36
C ASP A 65 20.43 18.64 -9.22
N SER A 66 19.94 19.16 -8.09
CA SER A 66 19.47 18.34 -6.95
C SER A 66 18.01 17.87 -7.05
N SER A 67 17.28 18.28 -8.10
CA SER A 67 15.81 18.16 -8.16
C SER A 67 15.25 17.00 -9.00
N SER A 68 16.09 16.15 -9.61
CA SER A 68 15.61 15.11 -10.53
C SER A 68 15.40 13.72 -9.91
N ASP A 69 15.94 13.47 -8.71
CA ASP A 69 15.87 12.18 -8.02
C ASP A 69 15.17 12.22 -6.64
N GLU A 70 14.67 13.38 -6.19
CA GLU A 70 13.87 13.46 -4.96
C GLU A 70 12.42 13.01 -5.19
N ILE A 71 11.97 12.01 -4.41
CA ILE A 71 10.58 11.54 -4.41
C ILE A 71 9.67 12.70 -3.99
N HIS A 72 8.68 13.03 -4.83
CA HIS A 72 7.76 14.14 -4.57
C HIS A 72 6.91 13.85 -3.30
N ASP A 73 7.00 14.73 -2.30
CA ASP A 73 6.17 14.64 -1.11
C ASP A 73 4.71 14.94 -1.47
N GLN A 74 3.87 13.92 -1.39
CA GLN A 74 2.43 13.98 -1.69
C GLN A 74 1.58 14.12 -0.42
N SER A 75 2.19 14.36 0.75
CA SER A 75 1.46 14.53 1.99
C SER A 75 0.68 15.86 2.00
N SER A 76 -0.65 15.77 1.83
CA SER A 76 -1.55 16.91 1.95
C SER A 76 -2.41 16.76 3.21
N ARG A 77 -2.10 17.55 4.23
CA ARG A 77 -2.93 17.60 5.44
C ARG A 77 -4.21 18.35 5.12
N LEU A 78 -5.26 17.61 4.81
CA LEU A 78 -6.55 18.20 4.46
C LEU A 78 -7.30 18.68 5.72
N PRO A 79 -8.06 19.80 5.63
CA PRO A 79 -8.99 20.16 6.68
C PRO A 79 -10.07 19.08 6.80
N LEU A 80 -10.59 18.86 8.02
CA LEU A 80 -11.51 17.75 8.33
C LEU A 80 -12.71 17.65 7.38
N ARG A 81 -13.25 18.80 6.94
CA ARG A 81 -14.37 18.89 5.98
C ARG A 81 -14.09 18.25 4.61
N ARG A 82 -12.82 18.26 4.15
CA ARG A 82 -12.38 17.61 2.90
C ARG A 82 -11.84 16.20 3.15
N LEU A 83 -11.30 15.96 4.34
CA LEU A 83 -10.78 14.65 4.72
C LEU A 83 -11.89 13.58 4.82
N ILE A 84 -13.03 13.91 5.43
CA ILE A 84 -14.15 12.97 5.62
C ILE A 84 -14.67 12.40 4.28
N PRO A 85 -15.08 13.22 3.28
CA PRO A 85 -15.57 12.68 2.02
C PRO A 85 -14.50 11.90 1.25
N ALA A 86 -13.26 12.37 1.24
CA ALA A 86 -12.14 11.66 0.63
C ALA A 86 -11.93 10.28 1.27
N TYR A 87 -11.93 10.22 2.60
CA TYR A 87 -11.78 9.00 3.38
C TYR A 87 -12.93 8.01 3.15
N LEU A 88 -14.17 8.49 3.09
CA LEU A 88 -15.34 7.65 2.79
C LEU A 88 -15.25 7.04 1.39
N CYS A 89 -14.83 7.81 0.38
CA CYS A 89 -14.64 7.29 -0.98
C CYS A 89 -13.60 6.15 -0.99
N LEU A 90 -12.44 6.37 -0.35
CA LEU A 90 -11.39 5.36 -0.22
C LEU A 90 -11.90 4.12 0.52
N SER A 91 -12.67 4.32 1.60
CA SER A 91 -13.26 3.24 2.39
C SER A 91 -14.22 2.38 1.58
N ILE A 92 -15.04 2.98 0.71
CA ILE A 92 -15.97 2.26 -0.19
C ILE A 92 -15.21 1.47 -1.26
N ILE A 93 -14.16 2.05 -1.86
CA ILE A 93 -13.31 1.30 -2.80
C ILE A 93 -12.69 0.09 -2.09
N TYR A 94 -12.15 0.28 -0.88
CA TYR A 94 -11.51 -0.81 -0.15
C TYR A 94 -12.50 -1.89 0.28
N PHE A 95 -13.70 -1.48 0.72
CA PHE A 95 -14.83 -2.37 0.95
C PHE A 95 -15.14 -3.21 -0.29
N THR A 96 -15.18 -2.58 -1.47
CA THR A 96 -15.50 -3.24 -2.73
C THR A 96 -14.46 -4.29 -3.11
N SER A 97 -13.16 -3.94 -3.00
CA SER A 97 -12.08 -4.90 -3.24
C SER A 97 -12.08 -6.05 -2.22
N SER A 98 -12.45 -5.78 -0.97
CA SER A 98 -12.57 -6.82 0.07
C SER A 98 -13.80 -7.70 -0.14
N LEU A 99 -14.88 -7.13 -0.68
CA LEU A 99 -16.07 -7.87 -1.06
C LEU A 99 -15.79 -8.82 -2.23
N ASP A 100 -15.07 -8.37 -3.26
CA ASP A 100 -14.70 -9.22 -4.41
C ASP A 100 -13.94 -10.47 -3.95
N ILE A 101 -12.81 -10.29 -3.26
CA ILE A 101 -11.93 -11.40 -2.88
C ILE A 101 -12.62 -12.45 -1.98
N ASN A 102 -13.52 -12.02 -1.09
CA ASN A 102 -14.19 -12.91 -0.13
C ASN A 102 -15.51 -13.50 -0.65
N SER A 103 -16.14 -12.89 -1.67
CA SER A 103 -17.41 -13.41 -2.21
C SER A 103 -17.24 -14.72 -2.99
N VAL A 104 -16.10 -14.91 -3.63
CA VAL A 104 -15.86 -16.04 -4.55
C VAL A 104 -15.79 -17.38 -3.82
N ALA A 105 -15.22 -17.42 -2.61
CA ALA A 105 -14.96 -18.66 -1.87
C ALA A 105 -16.21 -19.54 -1.69
N LEU A 106 -17.36 -18.91 -1.41
CA LEU A 106 -18.62 -19.62 -1.21
C LEU A 106 -19.22 -20.17 -2.51
N ALA A 107 -18.96 -19.51 -3.64
CA ALA A 107 -19.52 -19.88 -4.93
C ALA A 107 -18.66 -20.87 -5.73
N LEU A 108 -17.47 -21.21 -5.24
CA LEU A 108 -16.55 -22.13 -5.93
C LEU A 108 -17.23 -23.45 -6.34
N PRO A 109 -18.02 -24.15 -5.49
CA PRO A 109 -18.66 -25.41 -5.91
C PRO A 109 -19.62 -25.24 -7.09
N ASN A 110 -20.44 -24.18 -7.08
CA ASN A 110 -21.37 -23.87 -8.15
C ASN A 110 -20.63 -23.51 -9.46
N ILE A 111 -19.55 -22.73 -9.37
CA ILE A 111 -18.70 -22.37 -10.51
C ILE A 111 -18.03 -23.63 -11.08
N ALA A 112 -17.54 -24.53 -10.22
CA ALA A 112 -16.91 -25.78 -10.65
C ALA A 112 -17.86 -26.67 -11.45
N SER A 113 -19.12 -26.76 -11.00
CA SER A 113 -20.17 -27.54 -11.67
C SER A 113 -20.55 -26.94 -13.03
N ASP A 114 -20.74 -25.63 -13.12
CA ASP A 114 -21.15 -24.95 -14.36
C ASP A 114 -20.03 -24.92 -15.42
N LEU A 115 -18.76 -24.78 -15.01
CA LEU A 115 -17.62 -24.70 -15.94
C LEU A 115 -16.87 -26.03 -16.13
N GLY A 116 -17.27 -27.10 -15.44
CA GLY A 116 -16.59 -28.39 -15.48
C GLY A 116 -15.16 -28.36 -14.92
N ALA A 117 -14.90 -27.54 -13.89
CA ALA A 117 -13.54 -27.36 -13.35
C ALA A 117 -13.06 -28.50 -12.43
N GLY A 118 -13.97 -29.26 -11.83
CA GLY A 118 -13.61 -30.34 -10.90
C GLY A 118 -12.66 -29.86 -9.80
N SER A 119 -11.55 -30.58 -9.61
CA SER A 119 -10.53 -30.27 -8.60
C SER A 119 -9.69 -29.02 -8.88
N SER A 120 -9.67 -28.51 -10.12
CA SER A 120 -8.87 -27.33 -10.45
C SER A 120 -9.48 -26.03 -9.94
N ILE A 121 -10.73 -26.03 -9.45
CA ILE A 121 -11.47 -24.82 -9.05
C ILE A 121 -10.78 -23.97 -7.98
N THR A 122 -9.93 -24.58 -7.14
CA THR A 122 -9.12 -23.87 -6.13
C THR A 122 -8.27 -22.76 -6.75
N TRP A 123 -7.89 -22.89 -8.03
CA TRP A 123 -7.20 -21.85 -8.80
C TRP A 123 -7.97 -20.55 -8.96
N ALA A 124 -9.31 -20.54 -8.88
CA ALA A 124 -10.08 -19.30 -8.98
C ALA A 124 -9.77 -18.32 -7.83
N GLY A 125 -9.51 -18.86 -6.63
CA GLY A 125 -9.04 -18.09 -5.48
C GLY A 125 -7.54 -17.78 -5.57
N THR A 126 -6.74 -18.82 -5.82
CA THR A 126 -5.27 -18.71 -5.84
C THR A 126 -4.78 -17.74 -6.92
N ALA A 127 -5.36 -17.75 -8.13
CA ALA A 127 -4.93 -16.88 -9.21
C ALA A 127 -5.09 -15.38 -8.86
N TYR A 128 -6.17 -15.01 -8.17
CA TYR A 128 -6.34 -13.65 -7.66
C TYR A 128 -5.26 -13.29 -6.64
N LEU A 129 -5.03 -14.16 -5.65
CA LEU A 129 -4.02 -13.95 -4.63
C LEU A 129 -2.60 -13.88 -5.22
N MET A 130 -2.32 -14.65 -6.28
CA MET A 130 -1.06 -14.59 -7.01
C MET A 130 -0.89 -13.26 -7.75
N GLY A 131 -1.92 -12.79 -8.46
CA GLY A 131 -1.91 -11.49 -9.12
C GLY A 131 -1.72 -10.34 -8.12
N GLN A 132 -2.42 -10.43 -6.99
CA GLN A 132 -2.27 -9.51 -5.86
C GLN A 132 -0.85 -9.53 -5.32
N ALA A 133 -0.34 -10.67 -4.87
CA ALA A 133 0.99 -10.80 -4.29
C ALA A 133 2.11 -10.37 -5.25
N ALA A 134 1.93 -10.62 -6.56
CA ALA A 134 2.89 -10.25 -7.60
C ALA A 134 3.00 -8.73 -7.76
N PHE A 135 1.87 -8.01 -7.77
CA PHE A 135 1.86 -6.58 -8.10
C PHE A 135 1.81 -5.67 -6.88
N GLN A 136 1.40 -6.16 -5.72
CA GLN A 136 1.30 -5.38 -4.48
C GLN A 136 2.57 -4.58 -4.12
N PRO A 137 3.79 -5.16 -4.10
CA PRO A 137 5.00 -4.40 -3.75
C PRO A 137 5.35 -3.32 -4.80
N LEU A 138 4.92 -3.49 -6.05
CA LEU A 138 5.19 -2.54 -7.13
C LEU A 138 4.42 -1.24 -6.92
N TYR A 139 3.17 -1.34 -6.46
CA TYR A 139 2.28 -0.20 -6.31
C TYR A 139 2.82 0.85 -5.33
N GLY A 140 3.63 0.44 -4.35
CA GLY A 140 4.34 1.36 -3.48
C GLY A 140 5.18 2.35 -4.28
N ARG A 141 6.15 1.85 -5.05
CA ARG A 141 7.08 2.71 -5.84
C ARG A 141 6.44 3.32 -7.06
N LEU A 142 5.59 2.58 -7.76
CA LEU A 142 4.86 3.14 -8.89
C LEU A 142 4.00 4.34 -8.45
N SER A 143 3.46 4.32 -7.21
CA SER A 143 2.67 5.46 -6.71
C SER A 143 3.54 6.66 -6.32
N ASP A 144 4.81 6.44 -5.96
CA ASP A 144 5.78 7.52 -5.74
C ASP A 144 6.09 8.24 -7.08
N ILE A 145 6.20 7.48 -8.17
CA ILE A 145 6.60 7.98 -9.51
C ILE A 145 5.42 8.58 -10.29
N PHE A 146 4.31 7.84 -10.40
CA PHE A 146 3.14 8.24 -11.21
C PHE A 146 2.12 9.06 -10.43
N GLY A 147 2.22 9.08 -9.11
CA GLY A 147 1.29 9.72 -8.20
C GLY A 147 0.22 8.75 -7.67
N ARG A 148 -0.33 9.08 -6.51
CA ARG A 148 -1.29 8.21 -5.81
C ARG A 148 -2.61 8.04 -6.58
N LYS A 149 -3.22 9.14 -7.05
CA LYS A 149 -4.58 9.14 -7.66
C LYS A 149 -4.64 8.38 -9.01
N PRO A 150 -3.76 8.61 -9.99
CA PRO A 150 -3.82 7.89 -11.26
C PRO A 150 -3.62 6.39 -11.08
N LEU A 151 -2.73 6.00 -10.17
CA LEU A 151 -2.45 4.59 -9.93
C LEU A 151 -3.59 3.88 -9.18
N LEU A 152 -4.28 4.58 -8.27
CA LEU A 152 -5.51 4.07 -7.68
C LEU A 152 -6.57 3.81 -8.75
N MET A 153 -6.77 4.73 -9.69
CA MET A 153 -7.73 4.57 -10.78
C MET A 153 -7.33 3.44 -11.74
N LEU A 154 -6.04 3.27 -12.02
CA LEU A 154 -5.54 2.14 -12.80
C LEU A 154 -5.85 0.80 -12.11
N SER A 155 -5.66 0.74 -10.79
CA SER A 155 -5.93 -0.46 -9.99
C SER A 155 -7.42 -0.80 -9.98
N VAL A 156 -8.29 0.21 -9.83
CA VAL A 156 -9.74 0.04 -9.98
C VAL A 156 -10.10 -0.43 -11.39
N GLY A 157 -9.45 0.11 -12.43
CA GLY A 157 -9.63 -0.34 -13.81
C GLY A 157 -9.30 -1.81 -14.02
N PHE A 158 -8.19 -2.30 -13.44
CA PHE A 158 -7.82 -3.72 -13.50
C PHE A 158 -8.84 -4.62 -12.77
N LEU A 159 -9.33 -4.20 -11.59
CA LEU A 159 -10.37 -4.93 -10.87
C LEU A 159 -11.65 -5.02 -11.72
N VAL A 160 -12.17 -3.88 -12.18
CA VAL A 160 -13.38 -3.79 -13.00
C VAL A 160 -13.26 -4.63 -14.26
N PHE A 161 -12.15 -4.50 -14.99
CA PHE A 161 -11.93 -5.22 -16.23
C PHE A 161 -11.79 -6.72 -15.99
N GLY A 162 -10.99 -7.13 -15.02
CA GLY A 162 -10.81 -8.55 -14.67
C GLY A 162 -12.11 -9.22 -14.25
N ASP A 163 -12.91 -8.56 -13.42
CA ASP A 163 -14.17 -9.12 -12.92
C ASP A 163 -15.24 -9.20 -14.03
N ILE A 164 -15.34 -8.19 -14.90
CA ILE A 164 -16.23 -8.28 -16.08
C ILE A 164 -15.83 -9.47 -16.98
N LEU A 165 -14.52 -9.72 -17.16
CA LEU A 165 -14.07 -10.89 -17.92
C LEU A 165 -14.36 -12.21 -17.18
N CYS A 166 -14.27 -12.23 -15.84
CA CYS A 166 -14.66 -13.39 -15.03
C CYS A 166 -16.15 -13.71 -15.16
N ALA A 167 -17.00 -12.67 -15.16
CA ALA A 167 -18.44 -12.83 -15.34
C ALA A 167 -18.82 -13.45 -16.70
N ASN A 168 -17.97 -13.25 -17.71
CA ASN A 168 -18.11 -13.79 -19.07
C ASN A 168 -17.26 -15.04 -19.30
N ALA A 169 -16.80 -15.71 -18.24
CA ALA A 169 -16.02 -16.93 -18.37
C ALA A 169 -16.85 -18.09 -18.93
N HIS A 170 -16.25 -18.81 -19.89
CA HIS A 170 -16.83 -20.00 -20.54
C HIS A 170 -16.07 -21.28 -20.20
N ASN A 171 -14.86 -21.17 -19.66
CA ASN A 171 -14.04 -22.29 -19.23
C ASN A 171 -13.19 -21.91 -18.00
N PRO A 172 -12.69 -22.90 -17.23
CA PRO A 172 -11.96 -22.63 -15.99
C PRO A 172 -10.64 -21.89 -16.21
N ALA A 173 -9.89 -22.19 -17.27
CA ALA A 173 -8.60 -21.54 -17.55
C ALA A 173 -8.77 -20.04 -17.82
N TRP A 174 -9.80 -19.67 -18.58
CA TRP A 174 -10.19 -18.28 -18.79
C TRP A 174 -10.52 -17.60 -17.45
N LEU A 175 -11.34 -18.24 -16.61
CA LEU A 175 -11.67 -17.70 -15.29
C LEU A 175 -10.40 -17.43 -14.46
N TYR A 176 -9.45 -18.36 -14.42
CA TYR A 176 -8.22 -18.20 -13.64
C TYR A 176 -7.35 -17.04 -14.16
N ALA A 177 -7.20 -16.92 -15.48
CA ALA A 177 -6.47 -15.80 -16.08
C ALA A 177 -7.12 -14.45 -15.74
N CYS A 178 -8.44 -14.36 -15.85
CA CYS A 178 -9.18 -13.14 -15.51
C CYS A 178 -9.11 -12.82 -14.01
N ARG A 179 -9.14 -13.83 -13.14
CA ARG A 179 -8.95 -13.67 -11.69
C ARG A 179 -7.58 -13.12 -11.35
N ALA A 180 -6.53 -13.54 -12.05
CA ALA A 180 -5.21 -12.95 -11.88
C ALA A 180 -5.21 -11.46 -12.23
N ILE A 181 -5.89 -11.04 -13.29
CA ILE A 181 -6.06 -9.62 -13.66
C ILE A 181 -6.81 -8.84 -12.57
N SER A 182 -7.91 -9.38 -12.06
CA SER A 182 -8.63 -8.77 -10.93
C SER A 182 -7.73 -8.63 -9.70
N GLY A 183 -6.90 -9.65 -9.43
CA GLY A 183 -5.95 -9.68 -8.33
C GLY A 183 -4.91 -8.56 -8.40
N ILE A 184 -4.41 -8.26 -9.60
CA ILE A 184 -3.53 -7.10 -9.84
C ILE A 184 -4.22 -5.82 -9.35
N GLY A 185 -5.49 -5.63 -9.72
CA GLY A 185 -6.30 -4.50 -9.26
C GLY A 185 -6.48 -4.46 -7.74
N GLY A 186 -6.83 -5.58 -7.12
CA GLY A 186 -7.00 -5.69 -5.66
C GLY A 186 -5.71 -5.39 -4.86
N GLY A 187 -4.55 -5.82 -5.36
CA GLY A 187 -3.25 -5.50 -4.77
C GLY A 187 -2.92 -4.01 -4.81
N GLY A 188 -3.28 -3.35 -5.90
CA GLY A 188 -3.12 -1.90 -6.03
C GLY A 188 -4.07 -1.11 -5.16
N ILE A 189 -5.34 -1.49 -5.11
CA ILE A 189 -6.35 -0.86 -4.25
C ILE A 189 -5.92 -0.93 -2.78
N SER A 190 -5.61 -2.12 -2.28
CA SER A 190 -5.22 -2.33 -0.88
C SER A 190 -3.96 -1.53 -0.49
N SER A 191 -2.94 -1.53 -1.36
CA SER A 191 -1.68 -0.82 -1.09
C SER A 191 -1.83 0.69 -1.17
N ILE A 192 -2.41 1.18 -2.26
CA ILE A 192 -2.46 2.62 -2.54
C ILE A 192 -3.41 3.32 -1.58
N ILE A 193 -4.53 2.70 -1.19
CA ILE A 193 -5.42 3.26 -0.17
C ILE A 193 -4.71 3.40 1.17
N ALA A 194 -3.97 2.37 1.60
CA ALA A 194 -3.20 2.42 2.84
C ALA A 194 -2.12 3.52 2.81
N ILE A 195 -1.50 3.74 1.65
CA ILE A 195 -0.53 4.85 1.43
C ILE A 195 -1.24 6.20 1.48
N ILE A 196 -2.32 6.40 0.71
CA ILE A 196 -3.06 7.67 0.66
C ILE A 196 -3.56 8.07 2.05
N VAL A 197 -4.16 7.14 2.80
CA VAL A 197 -4.64 7.47 4.16
C VAL A 197 -3.48 7.86 5.07
N SER A 198 -2.31 7.22 4.93
CA SER A 198 -1.11 7.57 5.68
C SER A 198 -0.53 8.94 5.29
N ASP A 199 -0.71 9.37 4.04
CA ASP A 199 -0.28 10.68 3.53
C ASP A 199 -1.25 11.80 3.94
N LEU A 200 -2.54 11.50 4.10
CA LEU A 200 -3.57 12.48 4.47
C LEU A 200 -3.62 12.80 5.97
N VAL A 201 -3.16 11.89 6.84
CA VAL A 201 -3.31 12.00 8.29
C VAL A 201 -1.97 12.07 9.03
N SER A 202 -1.98 12.71 10.20
CA SER A 202 -0.78 12.87 11.03
C SER A 202 -0.26 11.51 11.51
N LEU A 203 1.07 11.38 11.71
CA LEU A 203 1.69 10.13 12.19
C LEU A 203 1.05 9.62 13.49
N LYS A 204 0.61 10.52 14.37
CA LYS A 204 -0.06 10.20 15.63
C LYS A 204 -1.46 9.59 15.41
N ASP A 205 -2.18 10.07 14.40
CA ASP A 205 -3.55 9.61 14.12
C ASP A 205 -3.61 8.44 13.13
N ARG A 206 -2.49 8.10 12.46
CA ARG A 206 -2.42 7.00 11.48
C ARG A 206 -3.01 5.70 12.00
N GLY A 207 -2.69 5.31 13.24
CA GLY A 207 -3.26 4.08 13.84
C GLY A 207 -4.78 4.10 13.91
N LYS A 208 -5.38 5.24 14.28
CA LYS A 208 -6.84 5.41 14.34
C LYS A 208 -7.48 5.26 12.96
N TYR A 209 -6.96 5.97 11.95
CA TYR A 209 -7.54 5.92 10.61
C TYR A 209 -7.30 4.58 9.90
N GLN A 210 -6.15 3.93 10.12
CA GLN A 210 -5.91 2.56 9.64
C GLN A 210 -6.86 1.55 10.33
N GLY A 211 -7.11 1.71 11.63
CA GLY A 211 -8.10 0.90 12.34
C GLY A 211 -9.52 1.09 11.80
N MET A 212 -9.91 2.33 11.47
CA MET A 212 -11.20 2.60 10.83
C MET A 212 -11.30 2.01 9.42
N LEU A 213 -10.20 1.95 8.64
CA LEU A 213 -10.19 1.30 7.33
C LEU A 213 -10.46 -0.20 7.45
N ASN A 214 -9.94 -0.84 8.51
CA ASN A 214 -10.20 -2.25 8.78
C ASN A 214 -11.69 -2.53 9.03
N ALA A 215 -12.48 -1.54 9.46
CA ALA A 215 -13.94 -1.68 9.54
C ALA A 215 -14.55 -1.89 8.15
N SER A 216 -14.08 -1.16 7.15
CA SER A 216 -14.57 -1.26 5.77
C SER A 216 -14.12 -2.56 5.11
N ILE A 217 -12.88 -2.99 5.36
CA ILE A 217 -12.37 -4.29 4.91
C ILE A 217 -13.19 -5.42 5.52
N GLY A 218 -13.40 -5.36 6.84
CA GLY A 218 -14.16 -6.35 7.58
C GLY A 218 -15.63 -6.40 7.17
N ALA A 219 -16.27 -5.25 6.95
CA ALA A 219 -17.62 -5.17 6.39
C ALA A 219 -17.68 -5.77 4.98
N GLY A 220 -16.71 -5.50 4.11
CA GLY A 220 -16.64 -6.09 2.77
C GLY A 220 -16.47 -7.61 2.83
N SER A 221 -15.62 -8.06 3.74
CA SER A 221 -15.37 -9.49 4.00
C SER A 221 -16.62 -10.20 4.55
N ALA A 222 -17.44 -9.52 5.36
CA ALA A 222 -18.73 -10.03 5.84
C ALA A 222 -19.82 -10.04 4.77
N VAL A 223 -19.95 -8.96 4.01
CA VAL A 223 -21.00 -8.82 2.97
C VAL A 223 -20.73 -9.75 1.79
N GLY A 224 -19.47 -9.99 1.43
CA GLY A 224 -19.08 -10.83 0.27
C GLY A 224 -19.73 -12.22 0.28
N PRO A 225 -19.48 -13.08 1.28
CA PRO A 225 -20.08 -14.40 1.38
C PRO A 225 -21.61 -14.39 1.44
N PHE A 226 -22.23 -13.41 2.10
CA PHE A 226 -23.69 -13.29 2.13
C PHE A 226 -24.29 -12.94 0.78
N MET A 227 -23.66 -11.98 0.10
CA MET A 227 -24.03 -11.60 -1.26
C MET A 227 -23.92 -12.83 -2.17
N ALA A 228 -22.80 -13.55 -2.14
CA ALA A 228 -22.62 -14.77 -2.91
C ALA A 228 -23.70 -15.83 -2.57
N ALA A 229 -23.94 -16.10 -1.28
CA ALA A 229 -24.94 -17.05 -0.80
C ALA A 229 -26.34 -16.76 -1.32
N SER A 230 -26.72 -15.47 -1.34
CA SER A 230 -28.02 -15.03 -1.82
C SER A 230 -28.18 -15.17 -3.34
N LEU A 231 -27.09 -15.01 -4.09
CA LEU A 231 -27.09 -15.11 -5.54
C LEU A 231 -27.13 -16.56 -6.00
N ILE A 232 -26.33 -17.45 -5.39
CA ILE A 232 -26.26 -18.86 -5.79
C ILE A 232 -27.51 -19.68 -5.45
N GLN A 233 -28.36 -19.20 -4.53
CA GLN A 233 -29.68 -19.81 -4.26
C GLN A 233 -30.63 -19.74 -5.46
N LYS A 234 -30.44 -18.75 -6.35
CA LYS A 234 -31.26 -18.62 -7.55
C LYS A 234 -30.64 -19.46 -8.66
N THR A 235 -31.45 -20.18 -9.44
CA THR A 235 -30.94 -20.97 -10.59
C THR A 235 -30.46 -20.08 -11.74
N LYS A 236 -31.19 -18.99 -12.03
CA LYS A 236 -30.81 -17.97 -13.03
C LYS A 236 -31.19 -16.57 -12.55
N ILE A 237 -30.39 -15.57 -12.89
CA ILE A 237 -30.68 -14.14 -12.68
C ILE A 237 -30.47 -13.43 -14.01
N ALA A 238 -31.51 -12.76 -14.51
CA ALA A 238 -31.50 -12.05 -15.79
C ALA A 238 -31.02 -12.92 -16.98
N GLY A 239 -31.43 -14.21 -17.00
CA GLY A 239 -31.09 -15.16 -18.07
C GLY A 239 -29.71 -15.81 -17.98
N ALA A 240 -28.79 -15.27 -17.16
CA ALA A 240 -27.46 -15.83 -16.91
C ALA A 240 -27.42 -16.72 -15.66
N ALA A 241 -26.41 -17.59 -15.57
CA ALA A 241 -26.16 -18.35 -14.34
C ALA A 241 -25.90 -17.38 -13.18
N SER A 242 -26.53 -17.62 -12.05
CA SER A 242 -26.58 -16.64 -10.95
C SER A 242 -25.22 -16.32 -10.34
N TRP A 243 -24.26 -17.24 -10.42
CA TRP A 243 -22.90 -17.02 -9.91
C TRP A 243 -22.15 -15.91 -10.66
N ARG A 244 -22.49 -15.64 -11.93
CA ARG A 244 -21.82 -14.59 -12.73
C ARG A 244 -22.03 -13.20 -12.14
N TRP A 245 -23.14 -12.98 -11.44
CA TRP A 245 -23.44 -11.71 -10.76
C TRP A 245 -22.50 -11.39 -9.60
N ILE A 246 -21.83 -12.41 -9.04
CA ILE A 246 -20.78 -12.22 -8.02
C ILE A 246 -19.65 -11.37 -8.61
N PHE A 247 -19.38 -11.51 -9.91
CA PHE A 247 -18.36 -10.75 -10.63
C PHE A 247 -18.89 -9.45 -11.26
N TYR A 248 -20.21 -9.22 -11.33
CA TYR A 248 -20.76 -7.95 -11.83
C TYR A 248 -20.93 -6.89 -10.74
N ILE A 249 -21.24 -7.30 -9.51
CA ILE A 249 -21.51 -6.36 -8.41
C ILE A 249 -20.26 -5.55 -7.98
N PRO A 250 -19.07 -6.17 -7.75
CA PRO A 250 -17.89 -5.40 -7.37
C PRO A 250 -17.50 -4.36 -8.43
N PRO A 251 -17.51 -4.64 -9.74
CA PRO A 251 -17.30 -3.62 -10.77
C PRO A 251 -18.25 -2.43 -10.71
N ILE A 252 -19.54 -2.67 -10.49
CA ILE A 252 -20.55 -1.59 -10.39
C ILE A 252 -20.20 -0.68 -9.21
N LEU A 253 -19.93 -1.26 -8.03
CA LEU A 253 -19.54 -0.51 -6.84
C LEU A 253 -18.20 0.21 -7.02
N ALA A 254 -17.25 -0.44 -7.69
CA ALA A 254 -15.92 0.11 -7.98
C ALA A 254 -16.00 1.32 -8.92
N CYS A 255 -16.85 1.26 -9.95
CA CYS A 255 -17.09 2.38 -10.86
C CYS A 255 -17.73 3.57 -10.14
N VAL A 256 -18.76 3.35 -9.33
CA VAL A 256 -19.43 4.42 -8.56
C VAL A 256 -18.44 5.10 -7.61
N SER A 257 -17.64 4.30 -6.91
CA SER A 257 -16.64 4.81 -5.97
C SER A 257 -15.43 5.44 -6.66
N ALA A 258 -15.06 5.01 -7.87
CA ALA A 258 -14.05 5.67 -8.70
C ALA A 258 -14.49 7.07 -9.12
N VAL A 259 -15.73 7.24 -9.59
CA VAL A 259 -16.29 8.55 -9.95
C VAL A 259 -16.29 9.49 -8.74
N ALA A 260 -16.74 9.01 -7.59
CA ALA A 260 -16.69 9.77 -6.34
C ALA A 260 -15.25 10.16 -5.97
N THR A 261 -14.30 9.25 -6.13
CA THR A 261 -12.88 9.51 -5.86
C THR A 261 -12.28 10.54 -6.82
N MET A 262 -12.69 10.54 -8.09
CA MET A 262 -12.26 11.58 -9.04
C MET A 262 -12.70 12.97 -8.60
N ALA A 263 -13.93 13.11 -8.08
CA ALA A 263 -14.50 14.37 -7.61
C ALA A 263 -13.96 14.84 -6.24
N PHE A 264 -13.86 13.92 -5.27
CA PHE A 264 -13.66 14.27 -3.86
C PHE A 264 -12.23 14.07 -3.33
N LEU A 265 -11.31 13.51 -4.13
CA LEU A 265 -9.93 13.28 -3.70
C LEU A 265 -8.98 14.33 -4.30
N PRO A 266 -8.64 15.40 -3.54
CA PRO A 266 -7.70 16.44 -3.95
C PRO A 266 -6.26 16.00 -3.62
N LEU A 267 -5.73 15.09 -4.44
CA LEU A 267 -4.31 14.73 -4.36
C LEU A 267 -3.51 15.53 -5.37
N THR A 268 -2.34 16.00 -4.94
CA THR A 268 -1.39 16.71 -5.80
C THR A 268 -0.91 15.76 -6.89
N SER A 269 -1.04 16.17 -8.16
CA SER A 269 -0.54 15.41 -9.29
C SER A 269 0.97 15.52 -9.39
N VAL A 270 1.66 14.40 -9.61
CA VAL A 270 3.12 14.41 -9.83
C VAL A 270 3.42 14.91 -11.25
N THR A 271 4.10 16.04 -11.37
CA THR A 271 4.53 16.61 -12.65
C THR A 271 5.79 15.91 -13.18
N GLY A 272 6.00 15.91 -14.49
CA GLY A 272 7.19 15.31 -15.14
C GLY A 272 6.87 14.52 -16.41
N SER A 273 7.86 14.38 -17.30
CA SER A 273 7.68 13.64 -18.57
C SER A 273 7.55 12.13 -18.32
N TRP A 274 6.69 11.47 -19.10
CA TRP A 274 6.50 10.01 -19.03
C TRP A 274 7.80 9.22 -19.19
N ARG A 275 8.71 9.70 -20.06
CA ARG A 275 10.01 9.07 -20.30
C ARG A 275 10.94 9.14 -19.09
N ALA A 276 10.91 10.25 -18.35
CA ALA A 276 11.69 10.38 -17.11
C ALA A 276 11.17 9.43 -16.03
N LYS A 277 9.84 9.37 -15.87
CA LYS A 277 9.16 8.46 -14.94
C LYS A 277 9.44 6.98 -15.24
N ALA A 278 9.36 6.58 -16.51
CA ALA A 278 9.63 5.21 -16.92
C ALA A 278 11.09 4.77 -16.70
N ARG A 279 12.05 5.71 -16.71
CA ARG A 279 13.48 5.44 -16.45
C ARG A 279 13.77 5.23 -14.96
N GLN A 280 12.93 5.76 -14.08
CA GLN A 280 13.07 5.59 -12.62
C GLN A 280 12.60 4.22 -12.12
N ILE A 281 11.85 3.48 -12.94
CA ILE A 281 11.34 2.15 -12.60
C ILE A 281 12.49 1.13 -12.67
N ASP A 282 12.67 0.35 -11.61
CA ASP A 282 13.55 -0.81 -11.63
C ASP A 282 12.87 -1.99 -12.35
N TRP A 283 12.97 -2.01 -13.68
CA TRP A 283 12.44 -3.08 -14.52
C TRP A 283 13.11 -4.44 -14.27
N MET A 284 14.37 -4.44 -13.83
CA MET A 284 15.11 -5.68 -13.54
C MET A 284 14.64 -6.30 -12.23
N GLY A 285 14.56 -5.50 -11.16
CA GLY A 285 13.99 -5.93 -9.88
C GLY A 285 12.53 -6.35 -10.02
N LEU A 286 11.77 -5.64 -10.85
CA LEU A 286 10.40 -5.99 -11.21
C LEU A 286 10.30 -7.39 -11.84
N ALA A 287 11.06 -7.64 -12.92
CA ALA A 287 11.04 -8.91 -13.62
C ALA A 287 11.52 -10.05 -12.71
N ALA A 288 12.61 -9.83 -11.96
CA ALA A 288 13.16 -10.82 -11.04
C ALA A 288 12.17 -11.17 -9.92
N SER A 289 11.49 -10.19 -9.32
CA SER A 289 10.48 -10.43 -8.29
C SER A 289 9.26 -11.19 -8.81
N LEU A 290 8.79 -10.86 -10.02
CA LEU A 290 7.67 -11.56 -10.65
C LEU A 290 8.00 -13.02 -10.96
N VAL A 291 9.19 -13.27 -11.56
CA VAL A 291 9.66 -14.62 -11.84
C VAL A 291 9.84 -15.42 -10.56
N ALA A 292 10.47 -14.83 -9.54
CA ALA A 292 10.65 -15.45 -8.23
C ALA A 292 9.31 -15.87 -7.62
N LEU A 293 8.32 -14.97 -7.61
CA LEU A 293 7.04 -15.24 -6.99
C LEU A 293 6.26 -16.32 -7.75
N LEU A 294 6.18 -16.23 -9.09
CA LEU A 294 5.45 -17.20 -9.89
C LEU A 294 6.10 -18.59 -9.83
N CYS A 295 7.43 -18.67 -9.94
CA CYS A 295 8.15 -19.94 -9.90
C CYS A 295 8.12 -20.61 -8.52
N ILE A 296 7.81 -19.87 -7.44
CA ILE A 296 7.63 -20.45 -6.11
C ILE A 296 6.16 -20.79 -5.85
N LEU A 297 5.23 -19.89 -6.18
CA LEU A 297 3.80 -20.08 -5.86
C LEU A 297 3.13 -21.16 -6.72
N ILE A 298 3.46 -21.27 -8.00
CA ILE A 298 2.89 -22.29 -8.89
C ILE A 298 3.17 -23.72 -8.37
N PRO A 299 4.43 -24.14 -8.13
CA PRO A 299 4.70 -25.48 -7.64
C PRO A 299 4.21 -25.70 -6.20
N LEU A 300 4.12 -24.66 -5.36
CA LEU A 300 3.50 -24.79 -4.03
C LEU A 300 2.00 -25.08 -4.11
N ASN A 301 1.31 -24.52 -5.10
CA ASN A 301 -0.12 -24.73 -5.29
C ASN A 301 -0.44 -26.07 -5.99
N LEU A 302 0.39 -26.50 -6.94
CA LEU A 302 0.20 -27.74 -7.71
C LEU A 302 0.87 -28.97 -7.10
N GLY A 303 1.84 -28.76 -6.22
CA GLY A 303 2.59 -29.81 -5.55
C GLY A 303 1.68 -30.66 -4.67
N GLY A 304 1.69 -31.97 -4.87
CA GLY A 304 0.88 -32.93 -4.14
C GLY A 304 -0.58 -33.03 -4.58
N THR A 305 -1.03 -32.20 -5.53
CA THR A 305 -2.39 -32.24 -6.09
C THR A 305 -2.35 -32.70 -7.54
N SER A 306 -1.93 -31.82 -8.46
CA SER A 306 -1.81 -32.12 -9.89
C SER A 306 -0.43 -32.67 -10.25
N TRP A 307 0.62 -32.19 -9.56
CA TRP A 307 2.00 -32.61 -9.78
C TRP A 307 2.55 -33.28 -8.52
N PRO A 308 3.16 -34.48 -8.62
CA PRO A 308 3.89 -35.05 -7.50
C PRO A 308 4.97 -34.09 -6.99
N TRP A 309 5.17 -34.00 -5.67
CA TRP A 309 6.23 -33.15 -5.11
C TRP A 309 7.64 -33.44 -5.65
N ARG A 310 7.88 -34.68 -6.09
CA ARG A 310 9.15 -35.12 -6.68
C ARG A 310 9.22 -34.91 -8.20
N SER A 311 8.22 -34.29 -8.82
CA SER A 311 8.21 -34.12 -10.26
C SER A 311 9.28 -33.13 -10.72
N PRO A 312 9.86 -33.32 -11.91
CA PRO A 312 10.85 -32.39 -12.46
C PRO A 312 10.34 -30.96 -12.57
N GLU A 313 9.05 -30.76 -12.85
CA GLU A 313 8.39 -29.45 -12.97
C GLU A 313 8.40 -28.71 -11.64
N VAL A 314 8.02 -29.38 -10.54
CA VAL A 314 8.01 -28.79 -9.20
C VAL A 314 9.43 -28.40 -8.78
N ILE A 315 10.38 -29.31 -8.94
CA ILE A 315 11.77 -29.09 -8.51
C ILE A 315 12.44 -28.00 -9.35
N SER A 316 12.27 -28.02 -10.68
CA SER A 316 12.86 -27.02 -11.57
C SER A 316 12.31 -25.62 -11.30
N LEU A 317 10.99 -25.47 -11.14
CA LEU A 317 10.38 -24.19 -10.78
C LEU A 317 10.84 -23.69 -9.41
N MET A 318 10.94 -24.56 -8.40
CA MET A 318 11.46 -24.17 -7.09
C MET A 318 12.93 -23.73 -7.15
N ILE A 319 13.78 -24.41 -7.92
CA ILE A 319 15.19 -24.04 -8.10
C ILE A 319 15.29 -22.69 -8.82
N VAL A 320 14.58 -22.52 -9.94
CA VAL A 320 14.54 -21.25 -10.69
C VAL A 320 14.01 -20.12 -9.81
N GLY A 321 12.97 -20.38 -9.02
CA GLY A 321 12.41 -19.45 -8.05
C GLY A 321 13.44 -19.04 -6.99
N GLY A 322 14.19 -19.99 -6.43
CA GLY A 322 15.27 -19.73 -5.48
C GLY A 322 16.38 -18.85 -6.07
N PHE A 323 16.82 -19.14 -7.29
CA PHE A 323 17.78 -18.29 -8.01
C PHE A 323 17.22 -16.91 -8.32
N ALA A 324 15.94 -16.80 -8.68
CA ALA A 324 15.29 -15.52 -8.95
C ALA A 324 15.14 -14.67 -7.67
N VAL A 325 14.87 -15.27 -6.50
CA VAL A 325 14.88 -14.57 -5.21
C VAL A 325 16.29 -14.05 -4.89
N ALA A 326 17.32 -14.86 -5.11
CA ALA A 326 18.71 -14.43 -4.91
C ALA A 326 19.08 -13.28 -5.86
N ALA A 327 18.72 -13.41 -7.14
CA ALA A 327 18.92 -12.38 -8.15
C ALA A 327 18.19 -11.08 -7.78
N PHE A 328 16.91 -11.17 -7.40
CA PHE A 328 16.12 -10.03 -6.92
C PHE A 328 16.81 -9.34 -5.74
N THR A 329 17.25 -10.10 -4.74
CA THR A 329 17.92 -9.54 -3.55
C THR A 329 19.24 -8.83 -3.91
N ILE A 330 20.00 -9.36 -4.86
CA ILE A 330 21.25 -8.75 -5.34
C ILE A 330 20.98 -7.49 -6.16
N ILE A 331 20.02 -7.54 -7.08
CA ILE A 331 19.58 -6.40 -7.91
C ILE A 331 19.14 -5.26 -6.99
N GLU A 332 18.27 -5.58 -6.04
CA GLU A 332 17.71 -4.63 -5.10
C GLU A 332 18.76 -3.99 -4.19
N LYS A 333 19.74 -4.78 -3.73
CA LYS A 333 20.78 -4.30 -2.82
C LYS A 333 21.84 -3.45 -3.52
N ARG A 334 22.18 -3.77 -4.79
CA ARG A 334 23.38 -3.25 -5.45
C ARG A 334 23.12 -2.37 -6.67
N TYR A 335 22.02 -2.58 -7.38
CA TYR A 335 21.76 -1.96 -8.68
C TYR A 335 20.53 -1.05 -8.68
N ALA A 336 19.53 -1.33 -7.84
CA ALA A 336 18.31 -0.53 -7.76
C ALA A 336 18.60 0.86 -7.18
N ARG A 337 18.36 1.91 -7.98
CA ARG A 337 18.40 3.30 -7.51
C ARG A 337 17.24 3.62 -6.58
N ILE A 338 16.05 3.14 -6.95
CA ILE A 338 14.81 3.26 -6.18
C ILE A 338 14.32 1.84 -5.88
N PRO A 339 14.77 1.22 -4.78
CA PRO A 339 14.43 -0.17 -4.45
C PRO A 339 12.92 -0.33 -4.21
N LEU A 340 12.30 -1.31 -4.89
CA LEU A 340 10.94 -1.77 -4.69
C LEU A 340 10.62 -2.08 -3.22
N ILE A 341 11.48 -2.87 -2.58
CA ILE A 341 11.40 -3.29 -1.18
C ILE A 341 12.66 -2.81 -0.45
N PRO A 342 12.56 -1.79 0.41
CA PRO A 342 13.73 -1.29 1.14
C PRO A 342 14.21 -2.33 2.17
N LEU A 343 15.28 -3.06 1.83
CA LEU A 343 15.83 -4.16 2.63
C LEU A 343 16.20 -3.78 4.07
N ARG A 344 16.46 -2.49 4.33
CA ARG A 344 16.67 -1.94 5.68
C ARG A 344 15.52 -2.23 6.66
N LEU A 345 14.30 -2.46 6.16
CA LEU A 345 13.14 -2.83 6.98
C LEU A 345 13.34 -4.19 7.66
N PHE A 346 14.06 -5.12 7.03
CA PHE A 346 14.35 -6.43 7.62
C PHE A 346 15.49 -6.39 8.64
N THR A 347 16.33 -5.34 8.62
CA THR A 347 17.41 -5.16 9.61
C THR A 347 16.86 -4.76 10.97
N ASN A 348 15.74 -4.03 11.01
CA ASN A 348 15.09 -3.69 12.26
C ASN A 348 14.35 -4.91 12.83
N ARG A 349 14.85 -5.44 13.95
CA ARG A 349 14.27 -6.61 14.64
C ARG A 349 12.77 -6.45 14.91
N ALA A 350 12.31 -5.25 15.28
CA ALA A 350 10.89 -5.03 15.57
C ALA A 350 10.03 -5.18 14.30
N THR A 351 10.47 -4.60 13.19
CA THR A 351 9.79 -4.71 11.90
C THR A 351 9.84 -6.15 11.37
N ALA A 352 10.98 -6.83 11.47
CA ALA A 352 11.12 -8.23 11.05
C ALA A 352 10.17 -9.16 11.81
N ILE A 353 10.07 -9.01 13.14
CA ILE A 353 9.13 -9.80 13.97
C ILE A 353 7.68 -9.54 13.53
N LEU A 354 7.31 -8.28 13.28
CA LEU A 354 5.96 -7.93 12.83
C LEU A 354 5.66 -8.54 11.45
N LEU A 355 6.60 -8.52 10.51
CA LEU A 355 6.42 -9.12 9.18
C LEU A 355 6.25 -10.64 9.27
N VAL A 356 7.08 -11.33 10.05
CA VAL A 356 6.97 -12.78 10.26
C VAL A 356 5.64 -13.13 10.92
N GLN A 357 5.25 -12.38 11.96
CA GLN A 357 3.97 -12.57 12.62
C GLN A 357 2.79 -12.36 11.65
N SER A 358 2.82 -11.29 10.86
CA SER A 358 1.78 -11.02 9.86
C SER A 358 1.70 -12.13 8.82
N ALA A 359 2.82 -12.72 8.39
CA ALA A 359 2.83 -13.84 7.46
C ALA A 359 2.08 -15.05 8.04
N PHE A 360 2.42 -15.48 9.25
CA PHE A 360 1.74 -16.61 9.90
C PHE A 360 0.26 -16.34 10.17
N TYR A 361 -0.08 -15.13 10.60
CA TYR A 361 -1.48 -14.73 10.78
C TYR A 361 -2.27 -14.84 9.46
N ASN A 362 -1.72 -14.35 8.35
CA ASN A 362 -2.39 -14.41 7.05
C ASN A 362 -2.51 -15.86 6.54
N ILE A 363 -1.55 -16.75 6.83
CA ILE A 363 -1.67 -18.18 6.50
C ILE A 363 -2.91 -18.78 7.19
N VAL A 364 -3.05 -18.59 8.51
CA VAL A 364 -4.19 -19.12 9.26
C VAL A 364 -5.50 -18.50 8.79
N TRP A 365 -5.53 -17.18 8.65
CA TRP A 365 -6.70 -16.43 8.16
C TRP A 365 -7.18 -16.95 6.80
N GLN A 366 -6.26 -17.19 5.87
CA GLN A 366 -6.61 -17.63 4.52
C GLN A 366 -7.16 -19.06 4.49
N VAL A 367 -6.62 -19.95 5.33
CA VAL A 367 -7.15 -21.31 5.51
C VAL A 367 -8.58 -21.24 6.03
N ASP A 368 -8.85 -20.44 7.06
CA ASP A 368 -10.18 -20.34 7.65
C ASP A 368 -11.23 -19.83 6.65
N MET A 369 -10.88 -18.82 5.85
CA MET A 369 -11.79 -18.21 4.87
C MET A 369 -12.18 -19.14 3.71
N TYR A 370 -11.35 -20.13 3.35
CA TYR A 370 -11.63 -21.04 2.23
C TYR A 370 -12.10 -22.42 2.71
N PHE A 371 -11.48 -22.95 3.76
CA PHE A 371 -11.78 -24.29 4.26
C PHE A 371 -13.12 -24.34 5.01
N LEU A 372 -13.39 -23.36 5.87
CA LEU A 372 -14.52 -23.44 6.78
C LEU A 372 -15.89 -23.34 6.06
N PRO A 373 -16.08 -22.48 5.04
CA PRO A 373 -17.30 -22.48 4.24
C PRO A 373 -17.50 -23.77 3.43
N ALA A 374 -16.41 -24.38 2.93
CA ALA A 374 -16.48 -25.66 2.24
C ALA A 374 -16.86 -26.78 3.21
N TYR A 375 -16.23 -26.83 4.40
CA TYR A 375 -16.54 -27.80 5.45
C TYR A 375 -18.02 -27.75 5.88
N PHE A 376 -18.58 -26.56 6.11
CA PHE A 376 -19.99 -26.42 6.50
C PHE A 376 -20.96 -26.90 5.41
N GLN A 377 -20.63 -26.71 4.14
CA GLN A 377 -21.48 -27.13 3.03
C GLN A 377 -21.35 -28.63 2.75
N ASP A 378 -20.11 -29.12 2.58
CA ASP A 378 -19.84 -30.48 2.12
C ASP A 378 -19.99 -31.52 3.23
N VAL A 379 -19.51 -31.22 4.45
CA VAL A 379 -19.56 -32.14 5.61
C VAL A 379 -20.76 -31.82 6.49
N GLY A 380 -21.00 -30.53 6.76
CA GLY A 380 -22.09 -30.08 7.62
C GLY A 380 -23.48 -30.15 6.97
N GLY A 381 -23.57 -30.28 5.65
CA GLY A 381 -24.83 -30.30 4.91
C GLY A 381 -25.63 -29.00 5.01
N TYR A 382 -25.01 -27.91 5.48
CA TYR A 382 -25.67 -26.62 5.62
C TYR A 382 -25.88 -25.98 4.26
N ASN A 383 -26.98 -25.25 4.10
CA ASN A 383 -27.15 -24.45 2.91
C ASN A 383 -26.14 -23.27 2.89
N PRO A 384 -25.85 -22.65 1.73
CA PRO A 384 -24.82 -21.62 1.65
C PRO A 384 -25.10 -20.38 2.52
N LEU A 385 -26.36 -20.07 2.79
CA LEU A 385 -26.74 -18.94 3.65
C LEU A 385 -26.43 -19.22 5.12
N GLN A 386 -26.68 -20.46 5.58
CA GLN A 386 -26.32 -20.93 6.91
C GLN A 386 -24.80 -20.98 7.08
N ALA A 387 -24.07 -21.49 6.09
CA ALA A 387 -22.61 -21.50 6.10
C ALA A 387 -22.03 -20.07 6.24
N SER A 388 -22.57 -19.10 5.49
CA SER A 388 -22.21 -17.68 5.64
C SER A 388 -22.61 -17.09 7.00
N ALA A 389 -23.76 -17.49 7.55
CA ALA A 389 -24.18 -17.08 8.90
C ALA A 389 -23.22 -17.55 9.99
N LEU A 390 -22.70 -18.77 9.87
CA LEU A 390 -21.67 -19.30 10.78
C LEU A 390 -20.32 -18.57 10.64
N MET A 391 -20.08 -17.90 9.51
CA MET A 391 -18.89 -17.05 9.29
C MET A 391 -19.03 -15.64 9.85
N LEU A 392 -20.23 -15.17 10.18
CA LEU A 392 -20.40 -13.81 10.71
C LEU A 392 -19.60 -13.54 11.98
N PRO A 393 -19.57 -14.42 13.00
CA PRO A 393 -18.85 -14.13 14.23
C PRO A 393 -17.37 -13.86 13.98
N ILE A 394 -16.68 -14.71 13.20
CA ILE A 394 -15.25 -14.54 12.92
C ILE A 394 -14.97 -13.23 12.16
N LEU A 395 -15.86 -12.85 11.24
CA LEU A 395 -15.74 -11.61 10.45
C LEU A 395 -16.06 -10.35 11.27
N LEU A 396 -17.07 -10.40 12.15
CA LEU A 396 -17.45 -9.29 13.01
C LEU A 396 -16.39 -9.06 14.10
N PHE A 397 -15.92 -10.13 14.76
CA PHE A 397 -14.88 -10.01 15.78
C PHE A 397 -13.56 -9.51 15.19
N SER A 398 -13.18 -9.95 13.98
CA SER A 398 -11.98 -9.44 13.31
C SER A 398 -12.13 -7.95 12.95
N SER A 399 -13.30 -7.54 12.46
CA SER A 399 -13.62 -6.14 12.15
C SER A 399 -13.54 -5.25 13.38
N VAL A 400 -14.20 -5.65 14.46
CA VAL A 400 -14.20 -4.90 15.74
C VAL A 400 -12.79 -4.84 16.31
N SER A 401 -12.05 -5.95 16.28
CA SER A 401 -10.65 -5.98 16.72
C SER A 401 -9.76 -5.05 15.89
N GLY A 402 -9.99 -5.00 14.57
CA GLY A 402 -9.31 -4.09 13.65
C GLY A 402 -9.55 -2.62 13.99
N VAL A 403 -10.79 -2.23 14.31
CA VAL A 403 -11.14 -0.87 14.74
C VAL A 403 -10.51 -0.53 16.08
N LEU A 404 -10.60 -1.45 17.04
CA LEU A 404 -10.04 -1.27 18.38
C LEU A 404 -8.50 -1.23 18.39
N SER A 405 -7.85 -1.81 17.38
CA SER A 405 -6.39 -1.79 17.26
C SER A 405 -5.81 -0.38 17.19
N GLY A 406 -6.49 0.56 16.51
CA GLY A 406 -6.03 1.93 16.37
C GLY A 406 -5.90 2.67 17.72
N PRO A 407 -7.00 2.80 18.49
CA PRO A 407 -6.96 3.35 19.85
C PRO A 407 -6.02 2.57 20.78
N ALA A 408 -6.02 1.23 20.70
CA ALA A 408 -5.13 0.40 21.51
C ALA A 408 -3.65 0.72 21.23
N MET A 409 -3.25 0.95 19.98
CA MET A 409 -1.88 1.34 19.65
C MET A 409 -1.48 2.70 20.24
N THR A 410 -2.41 3.66 20.33
CA THR A 410 -2.17 4.96 20.96
C THR A 410 -1.97 4.83 22.47
N ILE A 411 -2.72 3.94 23.12
CA ILE A 411 -2.66 3.72 24.58
C ILE A 411 -1.44 2.87 24.96
N PHE A 412 -1.18 1.79 24.20
CA PHE A 412 -0.16 0.80 24.51
C PHE A 412 1.16 1.02 23.74
N GLY A 413 1.40 2.21 23.18
CA GLY A 413 2.46 2.53 22.21
C GLY A 413 3.87 1.99 22.55
N GLY A 414 4.25 1.94 23.83
CA GLY A 414 5.54 1.38 24.27
C GLY A 414 5.60 -0.15 24.38
N GLN A 415 4.46 -0.83 24.45
CA GLN A 415 4.33 -2.28 24.66
C GLN A 415 3.74 -3.04 23.46
N VAL A 416 3.37 -2.33 22.37
CA VAL A 416 2.74 -2.93 21.17
C VAL A 416 3.45 -4.20 20.72
N ARG A 417 4.79 -4.20 20.66
CA ARG A 417 5.58 -5.39 20.31
C ARG A 417 5.27 -6.62 21.18
N ARG A 418 5.15 -6.44 22.49
CA ARG A 418 4.85 -7.54 23.42
C ARG A 418 3.38 -7.95 23.35
N LEU A 419 2.49 -6.98 23.13
CA LEU A 419 1.05 -7.22 23.05
C LEU A 419 0.69 -7.99 21.77
N THR A 420 1.18 -7.53 20.62
CA THR A 420 0.95 -8.15 19.31
C THR A 420 1.51 -9.58 19.27
N PHE A 421 2.70 -9.81 19.82
CA PHE A 421 3.26 -11.16 19.93
C PHE A 421 2.44 -12.09 20.84
N LYS A 422 1.96 -11.58 21.99
CA LYS A 422 1.09 -12.34 22.90
C LYS A 422 -0.25 -12.68 22.25
N SER A 423 -0.86 -11.74 21.53
CA SER A 423 -2.11 -11.97 20.79
C SER A 423 -1.95 -13.04 19.72
N PHE A 424 -0.82 -13.04 18.99
CA PHE A 424 -0.54 -14.09 18.01
C PHE A 424 -0.35 -15.48 18.65
N MET A 425 0.40 -15.55 19.75
CA MET A 425 0.54 -16.81 20.50
C MET A 425 -0.81 -17.31 21.03
N LEU A 426 -1.70 -16.41 21.44
CA LEU A 426 -3.05 -16.75 21.85
C LEU A 426 -3.88 -17.28 20.67
N SER A 427 -3.81 -16.65 19.49
CA SER A 427 -4.51 -17.12 18.28
C SER A 427 -4.05 -18.52 17.86
N ILE A 428 -2.74 -18.78 17.86
CA ILE A 428 -2.21 -20.12 17.59
C ILE A 428 -2.73 -21.14 18.61
N ARG A 429 -2.69 -20.80 19.90
CA ARG A 429 -3.18 -21.69 20.97
C ARG A 429 -4.66 -22.02 20.81
N MET A 430 -5.50 -21.02 20.54
CA MET A 430 -6.93 -21.25 20.31
C MET A 430 -7.17 -22.16 19.11
N ARG A 431 -6.39 -22.00 18.03
CA ARG A 431 -6.52 -22.83 16.83
C ARG A 431 -6.04 -24.27 17.05
N LEU A 432 -4.96 -24.47 17.80
CA LEU A 432 -4.52 -25.81 18.22
C LEU A 432 -5.59 -26.50 19.07
N ILE A 433 -6.24 -25.77 19.98
CA ILE A 433 -7.33 -26.29 20.80
C ILE A 433 -8.51 -26.69 19.91
N GLU A 434 -8.89 -25.86 18.94
CA GLU A 434 -9.97 -26.18 18.01
C GLU A 434 -9.65 -27.43 17.18
N ILE A 435 -8.46 -27.53 16.59
CA ILE A 435 -8.03 -28.72 15.84
C ILE A 435 -8.08 -29.98 16.72
N VAL A 436 -7.58 -29.91 17.96
CA VAL A 436 -7.62 -31.03 18.90
C VAL A 436 -9.08 -31.42 19.24
N MET A 437 -9.96 -30.44 19.45
CA MET A 437 -11.38 -30.68 19.72
C MET A 437 -12.12 -31.30 18.52
N THR A 438 -11.86 -30.83 17.29
CA THR A 438 -12.46 -31.36 16.06
C THR A 438 -11.94 -32.76 15.72
N THR A 439 -10.67 -33.04 16.00
CA THR A 439 -10.09 -34.39 15.81
C THR A 439 -10.62 -35.38 16.85
N SER A 440 -10.93 -34.91 18.06
CA SER A 440 -11.51 -35.74 19.13
C SER A 440 -12.99 -36.08 18.89
N THR A 441 -13.72 -35.23 18.14
CA THR A 441 -15.14 -35.46 17.80
C THR A 441 -15.35 -36.29 16.55
N THR A 442 -14.31 -36.56 15.75
CA THR A 442 -14.34 -37.45 14.58
C THR A 442 -13.85 -38.88 14.88
N LEU A 443 -13.31 -39.12 16.08
CA LEU A 443 -12.86 -40.44 16.57
C LEU A 443 -13.86 -41.14 17.51
N VAL A 444 -15.09 -40.62 17.61
CA VAL A 444 -16.24 -41.25 18.29
C VAL A 444 -17.38 -41.32 17.28
#